data_AF-A0A818FVI2-F1
#
_entry.id   AF-A0A818FVI2-F1
#
_cell.length_a   1.000
_cell.length_b   1.000
_cell.length_c   1.000
_cell.angle_alpha   90.00
_cell.angle_beta   90.00
_cell.angle_gamma   90.00
#
_symmetry.space_group_name_H-M   'P 1'
#
loop_
_entity.id
_entity.type
_entity.pdbx_description
1 polymer ?
#
loop_
_entity_poly.entity_id
_entity_poly.type
_entity_poly.pdbx_seq_one_letter_code
_entity_poly.pdbx_strand_id
1 'polypeptide(L)'
;MPTNNNNNNNDNNNQHSISLEGAIPSVTSIVWSTGRTRAQEAINVYANLDLLRPYFDVEPKELLHRLLHSLTPRWPSPDENIKPELYGPAMIVFTLAAILIYQMKLSSHSVQDGTLIGTSFLICFGYWIGSSFAISSMSFVCNTHLTLMQILSINGYALFSHNVVLLIATFIHTGHDHLLFYGLWLIVGGLAAVRMMLLIMARTINPRYRILLGLFVVAIHMFFLLYLHFAYHELAETVSHALNNEATVSMDLPVKSLTPQSANAAAKSNGNF
;
A
#
# COMPACT_ATOMS: atom_id res chain seq x y z
N MET A 1 16.95 24.17 73.50
CA MET A 1 15.64 23.80 74.08
C MET A 1 14.58 24.37 73.15
N PRO A 2 13.63 23.58 72.60
CA PRO A 2 12.81 22.49 73.20
C PRO A 2 13.31 21.08 72.81
N THR A 3 13.30 20.04 73.66
CA THR A 3 12.25 19.03 74.01
C THR A 3 11.55 18.37 72.81
N ASN A 4 11.19 17.08 72.77
CA ASN A 4 11.55 15.81 73.44
C ASN A 4 10.59 14.77 72.80
N ASN A 5 11.13 13.61 72.46
CA ASN A 5 10.52 12.27 72.49
C ASN A 5 9.31 11.79 71.67
N ASN A 6 9.54 10.54 71.23
CA ASN A 6 8.68 9.35 71.29
C ASN A 6 7.62 9.16 70.20
N ASN A 7 7.87 8.20 69.31
CA ASN A 7 7.50 6.77 69.44
C ASN A 7 5.99 6.57 69.38
N ASN A 8 5.53 5.88 68.33
CA ASN A 8 4.91 4.57 68.53
C ASN A 8 4.79 3.80 67.22
N ASN A 9 5.42 2.62 67.25
CA ASN A 9 5.13 1.49 66.40
C ASN A 9 3.63 1.19 66.40
N ASN A 10 3.11 0.78 65.24
CA ASN A 10 2.13 -0.30 65.21
C ASN A 10 2.28 -1.07 63.91
N ASP A 11 3.20 -2.03 63.94
CA ASP A 11 3.19 -3.20 63.09
C ASP A 11 1.94 -4.02 63.44
N ASN A 12 0.87 -3.82 62.68
CA ASN A 12 -0.24 -4.77 62.64
C ASN A 12 -0.21 -5.45 61.27
N ASN A 13 0.65 -6.47 61.20
CA ASN A 13 0.44 -7.65 60.38
C ASN A 13 -1.02 -8.11 60.50
N ASN A 14 -1.78 -8.01 59.41
CA ASN A 14 -2.97 -8.84 59.25
C ASN A 14 -3.06 -9.33 57.80
N GLN A 15 -2.68 -10.60 57.66
CA GLN A 15 -3.39 -11.60 56.86
C GLN A 15 -3.40 -11.42 55.33
N HIS A 16 -2.25 -11.75 54.75
CA HIS A 16 -2.15 -12.24 53.37
C HIS A 16 -2.73 -13.67 53.31
N SER A 17 -4.06 -13.77 53.20
CA SER A 17 -4.72 -14.97 52.66
C SER A 17 -4.98 -14.71 51.18
N ILE A 18 -4.10 -15.25 50.32
CA ILE A 18 -4.29 -15.20 48.87
C ILE A 18 -5.42 -16.17 48.55
N SER A 19 -6.64 -15.64 48.49
CA SER A 19 -7.77 -16.32 47.86
C SER A 19 -7.49 -16.42 46.36
N LEU A 20 -6.84 -17.52 45.95
CA LEU A 20 -6.38 -17.78 44.58
C LEU A 20 -7.53 -17.79 43.55
N GLU A 21 -8.77 -17.93 44.01
CA GLU A 21 -9.98 -17.96 43.17
C GLU A 21 -10.51 -16.56 42.81
N GLY A 22 -10.11 -15.51 43.55
CA GLY A 22 -10.41 -14.10 43.25
C GLY A 22 -9.27 -13.33 42.58
N ALA A 23 -8.06 -13.91 42.57
CA ALA A 23 -6.87 -13.27 42.03
C ALA A 23 -6.83 -13.25 40.49
N ILE A 24 -7.40 -14.24 39.83
CA ILE A 24 -7.43 -14.32 38.35
C ILE A 24 -8.27 -13.20 37.71
N PRO A 25 -9.52 -12.92 38.12
CA PRO A 25 -10.27 -11.79 37.58
C PRO A 25 -9.64 -10.43 37.93
N SER A 26 -8.95 -10.34 39.08
CA SER A 26 -8.21 -9.15 39.48
C SER A 26 -6.98 -8.90 38.60
N VAL A 27 -6.15 -9.91 38.35
CA VAL A 27 -4.95 -9.76 37.49
C VAL A 27 -5.34 -9.50 36.04
N THR A 28 -6.37 -10.17 35.50
CA THR A 28 -6.86 -9.89 34.13
C THR A 28 -7.43 -8.48 33.98
N SER A 29 -8.20 -8.00 34.97
CA SER A 29 -8.72 -6.62 34.94
C SER A 29 -7.63 -5.57 35.11
N ILE A 30 -6.59 -5.86 35.91
CA ILE A 30 -5.38 -5.02 36.05
C ILE A 30 -4.56 -4.99 34.76
N VAL A 31 -4.34 -6.14 34.10
CA VAL A 31 -3.62 -6.20 32.82
C VAL A 31 -4.42 -5.51 31.71
N TRP A 32 -5.75 -5.65 31.70
CA TRP A 32 -6.64 -4.98 30.76
C TRP A 32 -6.69 -3.47 30.98
N SER A 33 -6.77 -3.02 32.23
CA SER A 33 -6.76 -1.59 32.55
C SER A 33 -5.40 -0.97 32.26
N THR A 34 -4.31 -1.67 32.59
CA THR A 34 -2.94 -1.23 32.28
C THR A 34 -2.71 -1.19 30.77
N GLY A 35 -3.21 -2.19 30.04
CA GLY A 35 -3.18 -2.22 28.58
C GLY A 35 -3.99 -1.08 27.95
N ARG A 36 -5.19 -0.79 28.47
CA ARG A 36 -5.99 0.36 28.03
C ARG A 36 -5.30 1.69 28.32
N THR A 37 -4.69 1.87 29.48
CA THR A 37 -3.96 3.10 29.81
C THR A 37 -2.73 3.28 28.92
N ARG A 38 -1.97 2.22 28.63
CA ARG A 38 -0.82 2.27 27.70
C ARG A 38 -1.25 2.49 26.25
N ALA A 39 -2.36 1.92 25.84
CA ALA A 39 -2.96 2.19 24.53
C ALA A 39 -3.46 3.63 24.44
N GLN A 40 -4.05 4.17 25.52
CA GLN A 40 -4.50 5.56 25.56
C GLN A 40 -3.32 6.54 25.58
N GLU A 41 -2.23 6.22 26.28
CA GLU A 41 -0.99 7.01 26.26
C GLU A 41 -0.29 6.94 24.90
N ALA A 42 -0.24 5.77 24.27
CA ALA A 42 0.25 5.63 22.90
C ALA A 42 -0.65 6.43 21.95
N ILE A 43 -1.97 6.26 22.03
CA ILE A 43 -2.94 7.03 21.25
C ILE A 43 -2.77 8.52 21.52
N ASN A 44 -2.49 8.98 22.75
CA ASN A 44 -2.31 10.39 23.07
C ASN A 44 -0.98 10.95 22.52
N VAL A 45 0.09 10.15 22.53
CA VAL A 45 1.37 10.47 21.86
C VAL A 45 1.22 10.48 20.33
N TYR A 46 0.35 9.64 19.77
CA TYR A 46 0.00 9.61 18.34
C TYR A 46 -1.10 10.63 17.95
N ALA A 47 -1.93 11.08 18.90
CA ALA A 47 -2.99 12.08 18.76
C ALA A 47 -2.44 13.52 18.82
N ASN A 48 -1.12 13.68 18.82
CA ASN A 48 -0.46 14.83 18.22
C ASN A 48 -0.68 14.85 16.69
N LEU A 49 -1.91 14.67 16.23
CA LEU A 49 -2.34 14.75 14.83
C LEU A 49 -2.26 16.19 14.30
N ASP A 50 -2.16 17.18 15.19
CA ASP A 50 -1.73 18.55 14.84
C ASP A 50 -0.26 18.61 14.36
N LEU A 51 0.57 17.57 14.56
CA LEU A 51 1.91 17.48 13.94
C LEU A 51 1.84 17.24 12.43
N LEU A 52 0.83 16.52 11.96
CA LEU A 52 0.63 16.22 10.55
C LEU A 52 -0.15 17.32 9.83
N ARG A 53 -1.00 18.05 10.55
CA ARG A 53 -1.84 19.13 10.01
C ARG A 53 -1.07 20.14 9.14
N PRO A 54 0.13 20.61 9.49
CA PRO A 54 0.94 21.49 8.64
C PRO A 54 1.40 20.84 7.33
N TYR A 55 1.51 19.51 7.27
CA TYR A 55 1.91 18.76 6.08
C TYR A 55 0.74 18.41 5.15
N PHE A 56 -0.49 18.62 5.62
CA PHE A 56 -1.73 18.39 4.86
C PHE A 56 -2.44 19.68 4.43
N ASP A 57 -1.95 20.84 4.82
CA ASP A 57 -2.53 22.15 4.50
C ASP A 57 -1.94 22.71 3.19
N VAL A 58 -2.44 22.22 2.05
CA VAL A 58 -1.97 22.63 0.71
C VAL A 58 -3.15 22.81 -0.24
N GLU A 59 -3.13 23.91 -1.01
CA GLU A 59 -4.20 24.22 -1.95
C GLU A 59 -4.16 23.31 -3.19
N PRO A 60 -5.31 22.77 -3.68
CA PRO A 60 -5.33 21.85 -4.81
C PRO A 60 -4.70 22.39 -6.11
N LYS A 61 -4.79 23.70 -6.36
CA LYS A 61 -4.17 24.34 -7.53
C LYS A 61 -2.65 24.30 -7.46
N GLU A 62 -2.11 24.47 -6.26
CA GLU A 62 -0.67 24.40 -6.01
C GLU A 62 -0.15 22.97 -6.19
N LEU A 63 -0.94 21.96 -5.79
CA LEU A 63 -0.60 20.55 -6.01
C LEU A 63 -0.45 20.22 -7.49
N LEU A 64 -1.34 20.71 -8.35
CA LEU A 64 -1.25 20.46 -9.80
C LEU A 64 0.06 21.02 -10.38
N HIS A 65 0.43 22.24 -10.00
CA HIS A 65 1.70 22.82 -10.44
C HIS A 65 2.88 21.97 -9.95
N ARG A 66 2.84 21.48 -8.71
CA ARG A 66 3.90 20.64 -8.13
C ARG A 66 3.98 19.25 -8.79
N LEU A 67 2.84 18.68 -9.18
CA LEU A 67 2.75 17.43 -9.93
C LEU A 67 3.33 17.55 -11.34
N LEU A 68 2.97 18.60 -12.08
CA LEU A 68 3.55 18.85 -13.41
C LEU A 68 5.05 19.11 -13.29
N HIS A 69 5.45 19.82 -12.24
CA HIS A 69 6.85 20.03 -11.94
C HIS A 69 7.57 18.71 -11.59
N SER A 70 6.91 17.74 -10.94
CA SER A 70 7.51 16.44 -10.61
C SER A 70 7.84 15.58 -11.84
N LEU A 71 7.24 15.84 -12.99
CA LEU A 71 7.60 15.18 -14.25
C LEU A 71 8.78 15.84 -14.96
N THR A 72 9.08 17.11 -14.68
CA THR A 72 10.14 17.84 -15.40
C THR A 72 11.47 17.74 -14.63
N PRO A 73 12.52 17.15 -15.21
CA PRO A 73 13.83 17.09 -14.57
C PRO A 73 14.48 18.46 -14.74
N ARG A 74 14.54 19.22 -13.66
CA ARG A 74 15.29 20.46 -13.59
C ARG A 74 16.41 20.27 -12.60
N TRP A 75 17.57 20.85 -12.90
CA TRP A 75 18.67 20.90 -11.92
C TRP A 75 18.21 21.66 -10.67
N PRO A 76 18.34 21.10 -9.45
CA PRO A 76 17.87 21.76 -8.24
C PRO A 76 18.67 23.04 -7.97
N SER A 77 17.98 24.12 -7.63
CA SER A 77 18.67 25.32 -7.16
C SER A 77 19.20 25.10 -5.73
N PRO A 78 20.37 25.66 -5.35
CA PRO A 78 20.94 25.49 -4.01
C PRO A 78 20.00 25.92 -2.87
N ASP A 79 19.19 26.96 -3.11
CA ASP A 79 18.26 27.54 -2.14
C ASP A 79 16.84 26.93 -2.17
N GLU A 80 16.62 25.88 -2.98
CA GLU A 80 15.29 25.27 -3.13
C GLU A 80 14.94 24.43 -1.88
N ASN A 81 14.21 25.04 -0.94
CA ASN A 81 13.72 24.32 0.23
C ASN A 81 12.58 23.37 -0.19
N ILE A 82 12.86 22.07 -0.16
CA ILE A 82 11.87 21.02 -0.43
C ILE A 82 10.94 20.98 0.77
N LYS A 83 9.74 21.55 0.60
CA LYS A 83 8.68 21.50 1.60
C LYS A 83 8.28 20.04 1.80
N PRO A 84 8.45 19.46 3.00
CA PRO A 84 7.96 18.12 3.29
C PRO A 84 6.44 18.19 3.36
N GLU A 85 5.73 17.75 2.32
CA GLU A 85 4.27 17.70 2.32
C GLU A 85 3.79 16.29 2.01
N LEU A 86 2.68 15.89 2.62
CA LEU A 86 2.21 14.52 2.57
C LEU A 86 0.85 14.35 1.91
N TYR A 87 0.07 15.44 1.76
CA TYR A 87 -1.23 15.40 1.12
C TYR A 87 -1.17 14.98 -0.35
N GLY A 88 -0.39 15.69 -1.17
CA GLY A 88 -0.22 15.36 -2.59
C GLY A 88 0.24 13.91 -2.82
N PRO A 89 1.36 13.48 -2.21
CA PRO A 89 1.83 12.11 -2.22
C PRO A 89 0.77 11.07 -1.84
N ALA A 90 0.03 11.29 -0.76
CA ALA A 90 -1.03 10.37 -0.34
C ALA A 90 -2.12 10.25 -1.41
N MET A 91 -2.57 11.37 -1.99
CA MET A 91 -3.58 11.39 -3.05
C MET A 91 -3.13 10.63 -4.31
N ILE A 92 -1.85 10.74 -4.68
CA ILE A 92 -1.26 10.01 -5.81
C ILE A 92 -1.28 8.50 -5.54
N VAL A 93 -0.96 8.06 -4.31
CA VAL A 93 -0.97 6.65 -3.92
C VAL A 93 -2.39 6.09 -3.91
N PHE A 94 -3.36 6.86 -3.43
CA PHE A 94 -4.78 6.52 -3.53
C PHE A 94 -5.23 6.38 -4.98
N THR A 95 -4.80 7.29 -5.86
CA THR A 95 -5.11 7.24 -7.30
C THR A 95 -4.48 6.00 -7.94
N LEU A 96 -3.25 5.65 -7.54
CA LEU A 96 -2.57 4.46 -8.05
C LEU A 96 -3.31 3.19 -7.66
N ALA A 97 -3.71 3.08 -6.39
CA ALA A 97 -4.55 1.97 -5.92
C ALA A 97 -5.89 1.91 -6.67
N ALA A 98 -6.51 3.06 -6.94
CA ALA A 98 -7.75 3.12 -7.71
C ALA A 98 -7.55 2.68 -9.17
N ILE A 99 -6.44 3.06 -9.83
CA ILE A 99 -6.11 2.60 -11.19
C ILE A 99 -5.92 1.09 -11.19
N LEU A 100 -5.21 0.52 -10.20
CA LEU A 100 -5.05 -0.94 -10.11
C LEU A 100 -6.40 -1.63 -9.93
N ILE A 101 -7.25 -1.14 -9.03
CA ILE A 101 -8.60 -1.70 -8.84
C ILE A 101 -9.44 -1.54 -10.12
N TYR A 102 -9.36 -0.40 -10.80
CA TYR A 102 -10.08 -0.14 -12.06
C TYR A 102 -9.65 -1.13 -13.15
N GLN A 103 -8.34 -1.32 -13.30
CA GLN A 103 -7.75 -2.29 -14.23
C GLN A 103 -8.24 -3.71 -13.97
N MET A 104 -8.33 -4.11 -12.69
CA MET A 104 -8.84 -5.43 -12.30
C MET A 104 -10.36 -5.57 -12.50
N LYS A 105 -11.12 -4.48 -12.44
CA LYS A 105 -12.55 -4.50 -12.77
C LYS A 105 -12.78 -4.60 -14.28
N LEU A 106 -11.89 -4.01 -15.08
CA LEU A 106 -11.97 -4.06 -16.53
C LEU A 106 -11.81 -5.49 -17.07
N SER A 107 -11.06 -6.35 -16.36
CA SER A 107 -10.85 -7.75 -16.71
C SER A 107 -12.00 -8.71 -16.32
N SER A 108 -13.19 -8.19 -15.99
CA SER A 108 -14.44 -8.95 -15.74
C SER A 108 -14.29 -10.16 -14.80
N HIS A 109 -13.97 -9.92 -13.53
CA HIS A 109 -13.83 -11.00 -12.55
C HIS A 109 -14.74 -10.88 -11.31
N SER A 110 -15.28 -12.02 -10.86
CA SER A 110 -16.14 -12.20 -9.67
C SER A 110 -15.35 -12.95 -8.60
N VAL A 111 -14.42 -12.25 -7.96
CA VAL A 111 -13.72 -12.70 -6.75
C VAL A 111 -14.10 -11.79 -5.59
N GLN A 112 -13.98 -12.27 -4.35
CA GLN A 112 -14.32 -11.54 -3.12
C GLN A 112 -13.64 -10.14 -3.12
N ASP A 113 -14.39 -9.10 -3.50
CA ASP A 113 -13.90 -7.74 -3.77
C ASP A 113 -13.02 -7.17 -2.64
N GLY A 114 -13.25 -7.60 -1.40
CA GLY A 114 -12.53 -7.14 -0.21
C GLY A 114 -11.03 -7.45 -0.20
N THR A 115 -10.61 -8.68 -0.54
CA THR A 115 -9.18 -9.06 -0.50
C THR A 115 -8.40 -8.41 -1.64
N LEU A 116 -9.07 -8.21 -2.78
CA LEU A 116 -8.48 -7.60 -3.97
C LEU A 116 -8.15 -6.13 -3.73
N ILE A 117 -9.11 -5.39 -3.17
CA ILE A 117 -8.95 -3.98 -2.80
C ILE A 117 -7.83 -3.85 -1.76
N GLY A 118 -7.83 -4.71 -0.74
CA GLY A 118 -6.79 -4.71 0.30
C GLY A 118 -5.38 -4.95 -0.25
N THR A 119 -5.23 -5.84 -1.22
CA THR A 119 -3.93 -6.15 -1.86
C THR A 119 -3.39 -4.95 -2.65
N SER A 120 -4.23 -4.29 -3.45
CA SER A 120 -3.84 -3.09 -4.20
C SER A 120 -3.40 -1.96 -3.27
N PHE A 121 -4.13 -1.74 -2.18
CA PHE A 121 -3.73 -0.76 -1.17
C PHE A 121 -2.42 -1.14 -0.47
N LEU A 122 -2.25 -2.41 -0.08
CA LEU A 122 -1.04 -2.89 0.57
C LEU A 122 0.19 -2.73 -0.33
N ILE A 123 0.09 -3.04 -1.63
CA ILE A 123 1.18 -2.89 -2.59
C ILE A 123 1.54 -1.41 -2.77
N CYS A 124 0.54 -0.54 -2.99
CA CYS A 124 0.78 0.89 -3.23
C CYS A 124 1.34 1.61 -2.00
N PHE A 125 0.70 1.47 -0.83
CA PHE A 125 1.17 2.07 0.41
C PHE A 125 2.44 1.41 0.93
N GLY A 126 2.54 0.09 0.81
CA GLY A 126 3.71 -0.68 1.21
C GLY A 126 4.94 -0.31 0.40
N TYR A 127 4.80 -0.13 -0.93
CA TYR A 127 5.87 0.42 -1.74
C TYR A 127 6.22 1.84 -1.30
N TRP A 128 5.24 2.76 -1.22
CA TRP A 128 5.52 4.16 -0.94
C TRP A 128 6.26 4.34 0.40
N ILE A 129 5.76 3.73 1.47
CA ILE A 129 6.36 3.81 2.80
C ILE A 129 7.66 3.00 2.83
N GLY A 130 7.64 1.75 2.35
CA GLY A 130 8.79 0.85 2.41
C GLY A 130 9.98 1.34 1.59
N SER A 131 9.75 1.83 0.37
CA SER A 131 10.81 2.36 -0.48
C SER A 131 11.37 3.68 0.08
N SER A 132 10.53 4.53 0.70
CA SER A 132 11.00 5.73 1.40
C SER A 132 11.87 5.40 2.61
N PHE A 133 11.54 4.35 3.37
CA PHE A 133 12.43 3.84 4.43
C PHE A 133 13.73 3.30 3.86
N ALA A 134 13.69 2.49 2.80
CA ALA A 134 14.90 1.94 2.17
C ALA A 134 15.83 3.05 1.64
N ILE A 135 15.28 4.05 0.96
CA ILE A 135 16.03 5.22 0.48
C ILE A 135 16.56 6.04 1.65
N SER A 136 15.79 6.19 2.74
CA SER A 136 16.24 6.89 3.94
C SER A 136 17.39 6.15 4.65
N SER A 137 17.32 4.82 4.78
CA SER A 137 18.41 4.01 5.31
C SER A 137 19.67 4.12 4.45
N MET A 138 19.54 4.05 3.12
CA MET A 138 20.68 4.23 2.21
C MET A 138 21.24 5.66 2.27
N SER A 139 20.38 6.67 2.40
CA SER A 139 20.77 8.08 2.55
C SER A 139 21.53 8.33 3.86
N PHE A 140 21.16 7.63 4.93
CA PHE A 140 21.88 7.66 6.20
C PHE A 140 23.31 7.10 6.06
N VAL A 141 23.47 5.95 5.37
CA VAL A 141 24.79 5.36 5.09
C VAL A 141 25.65 6.28 4.20
N CYS A 142 25.02 6.97 3.25
CA CYS A 142 25.70 7.89 2.31
C CYS A 142 25.95 9.30 2.87
N ASN A 143 25.55 9.58 4.12
CA ASN A 143 25.63 10.88 4.79
C ASN A 143 24.95 12.02 3.99
N THR A 144 23.70 11.81 3.59
CA THR A 144 22.88 12.77 2.85
C THR A 144 21.98 13.58 3.79
N HIS A 145 21.92 14.89 3.60
CA HIS A 145 21.10 15.80 4.42
C HIS A 145 19.64 15.87 3.93
N LEU A 146 18.88 14.79 4.09
CA LEU A 146 17.44 14.74 3.80
C LEU A 146 16.68 14.08 4.95
N THR A 147 15.56 14.68 5.36
CA THR A 147 14.68 14.09 6.38
C THR A 147 13.80 12.99 5.77
N LEU A 148 13.34 12.05 6.58
CA LEU A 148 12.43 10.99 6.13
C LEU A 148 11.16 11.57 5.48
N MET A 149 10.61 12.65 6.05
CA MET A 149 9.41 13.31 5.50
C MET A 149 9.67 13.93 4.12
N GLN A 150 10.86 14.48 3.88
CA GLN A 150 11.24 14.99 2.54
C GLN A 150 11.36 13.84 1.54
N ILE A 151 11.99 12.72 1.93
CA ILE A 151 12.11 11.52 1.08
C ILE A 151 10.73 10.94 0.77
N LEU A 152 9.84 10.89 1.76
CA LEU A 152 8.47 10.41 1.62
C LEU A 152 7.67 11.27 0.63
N SER A 153 7.86 12.59 0.69
CA SER A 153 7.24 13.53 -0.24
C SER A 153 7.78 13.38 -1.67
N ILE A 154 9.11 13.40 -1.84
CA ILE A 154 9.77 13.27 -3.15
C ILE A 154 9.37 11.95 -3.83
N ASN A 155 9.44 10.84 -3.10
CA ASN A 155 9.09 9.51 -3.61
C ASN A 155 7.61 9.40 -4.01
N GLY A 156 6.70 9.95 -3.19
CA GLY A 156 5.29 9.94 -3.52
C GLY A 156 4.93 10.84 -4.70
N TYR A 157 5.59 11.98 -4.87
CA TYR A 157 5.40 12.82 -6.06
C TYR A 157 5.91 12.18 -7.35
N ALA A 158 6.93 11.34 -7.26
CA ALA A 158 7.44 10.60 -8.41
C ALA A 158 6.47 9.50 -8.87
N LEU A 159 5.68 8.93 -7.95
CA LEU A 159 4.63 7.94 -8.27
C LEU A 159 3.53 8.48 -9.20
N PHE A 160 3.44 9.80 -9.39
CA PHE A 160 2.52 10.36 -10.38
C PHE A 160 2.89 9.89 -11.80
N SER A 161 4.17 9.65 -12.10
CA SER A 161 4.59 9.06 -13.37
C SER A 161 4.02 7.65 -13.57
N HIS A 162 4.02 6.80 -12.54
CA HIS A 162 3.41 5.47 -12.56
C HIS A 162 1.92 5.53 -12.88
N ASN A 163 1.21 6.48 -12.28
CA ASN A 163 -0.22 6.69 -12.56
C ASN A 163 -0.47 7.02 -14.03
N VAL A 164 0.33 7.92 -14.60
CA VAL A 164 0.21 8.33 -16.02
C VAL A 164 0.55 7.15 -16.95
N VAL A 165 1.66 6.45 -16.69
CA VAL A 165 2.08 5.30 -17.52
C VAL A 165 1.03 4.19 -17.49
N LEU A 166 0.54 3.81 -16.31
CA LEU A 166 -0.45 2.75 -16.17
C LEU A 166 -1.79 3.15 -16.79
N LEU A 167 -2.25 4.39 -16.57
CA LEU A 167 -3.50 4.88 -17.15
C LEU A 167 -3.43 4.88 -18.69
N ILE A 168 -2.36 5.42 -19.28
CA ILE A 168 -2.24 5.43 -20.75
C ILE A 168 -2.12 4.00 -21.29
N ALA A 169 -1.35 3.13 -20.63
CA ALA A 169 -1.24 1.72 -21.01
C ALA A 169 -2.59 0.98 -20.89
N THR A 170 -3.46 1.39 -19.96
CA THR A 170 -4.84 0.89 -19.82
C THR A 170 -5.70 1.29 -21.03
N PHE A 171 -5.69 2.57 -21.38
CA PHE A 171 -6.61 3.12 -22.39
C PHE A 171 -6.27 2.73 -23.82
N ILE A 172 -5.00 2.42 -24.13
CA ILE A 172 -4.52 2.22 -25.50
C ILE A 172 -4.44 0.73 -25.89
N HIS A 173 -4.87 -0.21 -25.03
CA HIS A 173 -4.74 -1.67 -25.22
C HIS A 173 -5.23 -2.15 -26.62
N THR A 174 -4.29 -2.22 -27.57
CA THR A 174 -4.52 -2.55 -28.99
C THR A 174 -3.45 -3.55 -29.43
N GLY A 175 -3.45 -4.72 -28.80
CA GLY A 175 -3.00 -5.98 -29.41
C GLY A 175 -1.50 -6.20 -29.65
N HIS A 176 -0.61 -5.22 -29.42
CA HIS A 176 0.85 -5.39 -29.56
C HIS A 176 1.64 -4.70 -28.41
N ASP A 177 1.10 -4.79 -27.20
CA ASP A 177 1.13 -3.71 -26.19
C ASP A 177 2.38 -3.59 -25.28
N HIS A 178 3.36 -4.50 -25.36
CA HIS A 178 4.54 -4.39 -24.49
C HIS A 178 5.49 -3.27 -24.89
N LEU A 179 5.66 -3.00 -26.19
CA LEU A 179 6.60 -1.97 -26.66
C LEU A 179 6.16 -0.56 -26.28
N LEU A 180 4.86 -0.28 -26.36
CA LEU A 180 4.28 0.99 -25.90
C LEU A 180 4.51 1.15 -24.39
N PHE A 181 4.21 0.10 -23.61
CA PHE A 181 4.45 0.11 -22.18
C PHE A 181 5.92 0.38 -21.83
N TYR A 182 6.88 -0.35 -22.44
CA TYR A 182 8.30 -0.12 -22.20
C TYR A 182 8.75 1.28 -22.67
N GLY A 183 8.17 1.81 -23.75
CA GLY A 183 8.41 3.18 -24.21
C GLY A 183 7.95 4.22 -23.19
N LEU A 184 6.72 4.12 -22.69
CA LEU A 184 6.19 5.02 -21.64
C LEU A 184 6.91 4.84 -20.31
N TRP A 185 7.26 3.61 -19.95
CA TRP A 185 8.05 3.29 -18.77
C TRP A 185 9.42 3.98 -18.84
N LEU A 186 10.14 3.87 -19.95
CA LEU A 186 11.45 4.46 -20.12
C LEU A 186 11.39 5.99 -20.20
N ILE A 187 10.41 6.54 -20.92
CA ILE A 187 10.29 7.99 -21.09
C ILE A 187 9.71 8.63 -19.83
N VAL A 188 8.45 8.35 -19.48
CA VAL A 188 7.75 9.05 -18.39
C VAL A 188 8.25 8.58 -17.02
N GLY A 189 8.41 7.27 -16.84
CA GLY A 189 8.96 6.69 -15.60
C GLY A 189 10.44 7.05 -15.42
N GLY A 190 11.24 6.92 -16.47
CA GLY A 190 12.66 7.28 -16.44
C GLY A 190 12.89 8.77 -16.17
N LEU A 191 12.09 9.66 -16.75
CA LEU A 191 12.19 11.10 -16.52
C LEU A 191 11.92 11.48 -15.06
N ALA A 192 10.90 10.88 -14.44
CA ALA A 192 10.62 11.04 -13.02
C ALA A 192 11.72 10.44 -12.13
N ALA A 193 12.27 9.28 -12.51
CA ALA A 193 13.39 8.65 -11.82
C ALA A 193 14.65 9.55 -11.83
N VAL A 194 14.96 10.15 -12.98
CA VAL A 194 16.09 11.08 -13.14
C VAL A 194 15.89 12.32 -12.26
N ARG A 195 14.68 12.89 -12.20
CA ARG A 195 14.41 14.02 -11.29
C ARG A 195 14.68 13.65 -9.83
N MET A 196 14.17 12.50 -9.36
CA MET A 196 14.44 12.03 -8.00
C MET A 196 15.94 11.86 -7.73
N MET A 197 16.66 11.26 -8.68
CA MET A 197 18.11 11.10 -8.62
C MET A 197 18.81 12.45 -8.47
N LEU A 198 18.46 13.45 -9.29
CA LEU A 198 19.06 14.79 -9.24
C LEU A 198 18.84 15.49 -7.90
N LEU A 199 17.63 15.42 -7.34
CA LEU A 199 17.30 16.01 -6.04
C LEU A 199 18.15 15.43 -4.90
N ILE A 200 18.35 14.11 -4.91
CA ILE A 200 19.13 13.41 -3.89
C ILE A 200 20.64 13.63 -4.09
N MET A 201 21.11 13.62 -5.34
CA MET A 201 22.52 13.89 -5.66
C MET A 201 22.95 15.30 -5.27
N ALA A 202 22.08 16.31 -5.46
CA ALA A 202 22.36 17.69 -5.07
C ALA A 202 22.57 17.87 -3.55
N ARG A 203 22.02 16.96 -2.73
CA ARG A 203 22.03 17.04 -1.25
C ARG A 203 23.03 16.08 -0.57
N THR A 204 23.70 15.25 -1.35
CA THR A 204 24.71 14.31 -0.84
C THR A 204 26.08 14.96 -0.94
N ILE A 205 26.99 14.81 0.02
CA ILE A 205 28.29 15.52 -0.01
C ILE A 205 29.31 14.79 -0.91
N ASN A 206 29.35 13.46 -0.81
CA ASN A 206 30.41 12.65 -1.42
C ASN A 206 30.08 12.19 -2.85
N PRO A 207 30.94 12.43 -3.86
CA PRO A 207 30.64 12.14 -5.27
C PRO A 207 30.53 10.64 -5.60
N ARG A 208 31.27 9.76 -4.91
CA ARG A 208 31.19 8.31 -5.12
C ARG A 208 29.86 7.74 -4.63
N TYR A 209 29.44 8.14 -3.43
CA TYR A 209 28.17 7.73 -2.83
C TYR A 209 26.97 8.38 -3.52
N ARG A 210 27.13 9.56 -4.15
CA ARG A 210 26.10 10.20 -4.98
C ARG A 210 25.61 9.29 -6.11
N ILE A 211 26.53 8.74 -6.89
CA ILE A 211 26.17 7.90 -8.05
C ILE A 211 25.55 6.58 -7.58
N LEU A 212 26.09 5.97 -6.53
CA LEU A 212 25.56 4.73 -5.95
C LEU A 212 24.13 4.92 -5.43
N LEU A 213 23.89 5.97 -4.63
CA LEU A 213 22.58 6.29 -4.10
C LEU A 213 21.59 6.66 -5.21
N GLY A 214 22.04 7.43 -6.21
CA GLY A 214 21.23 7.77 -7.38
C GLY A 214 20.78 6.54 -8.16
N LEU A 215 21.71 5.62 -8.44
CA LEU A 215 21.40 4.36 -9.13
C LEU A 215 20.41 3.50 -8.34
N PHE A 216 20.60 3.40 -7.02
CA PHE A 216 19.69 2.66 -6.13
C PHE A 216 18.26 3.21 -6.18
N VAL A 217 18.12 4.54 -6.13
CA VAL A 217 16.80 5.22 -6.20
C VAL A 217 16.14 5.00 -7.55
N VAL A 218 16.88 5.16 -8.65
CA VAL A 218 16.36 4.92 -10.01
C VAL A 218 15.93 3.47 -10.16
N ALA A 219 16.75 2.52 -9.70
CA ALA A 219 16.46 1.09 -9.79
C ALA A 219 15.15 0.75 -9.06
N ILE A 220 15.01 1.14 -7.79
CA ILE A 220 13.80 0.88 -7.01
C ILE A 220 12.55 1.48 -7.68
N HIS A 221 12.66 2.72 -8.17
CA HIS A 221 11.52 3.42 -8.78
C HIS A 221 11.08 2.76 -10.11
N MET A 222 12.06 2.41 -10.96
CA MET A 222 11.81 1.81 -12.27
C MET A 222 11.34 0.36 -12.15
N PHE A 223 11.93 -0.42 -11.23
CA PHE A 223 11.51 -1.80 -10.99
C PHE A 223 10.11 -1.89 -10.41
N PHE A 224 9.68 -0.93 -9.59
CA PHE A 224 8.31 -0.94 -9.09
C PHE A 224 7.27 -0.80 -10.21
N LEU A 225 7.54 0.02 -11.23
CA LEU A 225 6.61 0.15 -12.37
C LEU A 225 6.54 -1.15 -13.18
N LEU A 226 7.68 -1.82 -13.38
CA LEU A 226 7.73 -3.14 -14.00
C LEU A 226 6.99 -4.19 -13.17
N TYR A 227 7.20 -4.17 -11.85
CA TYR A 227 6.50 -5.05 -10.92
C TYR A 227 4.98 -4.87 -11.02
N LEU A 228 4.48 -3.63 -11.05
CA LEU A 228 3.04 -3.38 -11.19
C LEU A 228 2.49 -3.90 -12.51
N HIS A 229 3.23 -3.76 -13.61
CA HIS A 229 2.82 -4.29 -14.91
C HIS A 229 2.79 -5.82 -14.94
N PHE A 230 3.84 -6.48 -14.43
CA PHE A 230 3.88 -7.95 -14.38
C PHE A 230 2.88 -8.53 -13.40
N ALA A 231 2.78 -7.98 -12.19
CA ALA A 231 1.79 -8.42 -11.20
C ALA A 231 0.38 -8.30 -11.77
N TYR A 232 0.08 -7.22 -12.51
CA TYR A 232 -1.19 -7.10 -13.20
C TYR A 232 -1.36 -8.11 -14.34
N HIS A 233 -0.35 -8.27 -15.20
CA HIS A 233 -0.41 -9.20 -16.33
C HIS A 233 -0.59 -10.66 -15.87
N GLU A 234 0.17 -11.08 -14.86
CA GLU A 234 0.09 -12.40 -14.25
C GLU A 234 -1.28 -12.64 -13.60
N LEU A 235 -1.81 -11.63 -12.89
CA LEU A 235 -3.17 -11.68 -12.33
C LEU A 235 -4.23 -11.77 -13.45
N ALA A 236 -4.06 -11.03 -14.55
CA ALA A 236 -4.99 -11.08 -15.68
C ALA A 236 -4.93 -12.44 -16.42
N GLU A 237 -3.75 -12.99 -16.65
CA GLU A 237 -3.54 -14.26 -17.35
C GLU A 237 -4.08 -15.45 -16.54
N THR A 238 -3.71 -15.54 -15.26
CA THR A 238 -4.16 -16.62 -14.35
C THR A 238 -5.68 -16.75 -14.34
N VAL A 239 -6.37 -15.60 -14.35
CA VAL A 239 -7.82 -15.51 -14.34
C VAL A 239 -8.43 -15.92 -15.68
N SER A 240 -7.88 -15.46 -16.80
CA SER A 240 -8.35 -15.85 -18.13
C SER A 240 -8.26 -17.38 -18.35
N HIS A 241 -7.22 -18.02 -17.84
CA HIS A 241 -7.07 -19.47 -17.86
C HIS A 241 -8.11 -20.18 -16.99
N ALA A 242 -8.44 -19.64 -15.81
CA ALA A 242 -9.49 -20.20 -14.96
C ALA A 242 -10.87 -20.14 -15.63
N LEU A 243 -11.23 -19.01 -16.25
CA LEU A 243 -12.49 -18.84 -16.96
C LEU A 243 -12.59 -19.74 -18.20
N ASN A 244 -11.51 -19.87 -18.98
CA ASN A 244 -11.47 -20.78 -20.13
C ASN A 244 -11.59 -22.25 -19.71
N ASN A 245 -11.05 -22.61 -18.54
CA ASN A 245 -11.20 -23.96 -17.98
C ASN A 245 -12.63 -24.23 -17.48
N GLU A 246 -13.32 -23.27 -16.87
CA GLU A 246 -14.73 -23.44 -16.48
C GLU A 246 -15.68 -23.46 -17.70
N ALA A 247 -15.38 -22.69 -18.74
CA ALA A 247 -16.12 -22.69 -20.01
C ALA A 247 -15.97 -24.02 -20.77
N THR A 248 -14.79 -24.65 -20.72
CA THR A 248 -14.58 -25.97 -21.33
C THR A 248 -15.24 -27.10 -20.55
N VAL A 249 -15.26 -27.04 -19.21
CA VAL A 249 -15.96 -28.04 -18.37
C VAL A 249 -17.49 -27.96 -18.52
N SER A 250 -18.04 -26.77 -18.74
CA SER A 250 -19.49 -26.59 -18.95
C SER A 250 -19.95 -26.97 -20.37
N MET A 251 -19.04 -27.07 -21.34
CA MET A 251 -19.33 -27.54 -22.70
C MET A 251 -19.26 -29.07 -22.84
N ASP A 252 -18.75 -29.77 -21.83
CA ASP A 252 -18.58 -31.23 -21.80
C ASP A 252 -19.65 -31.96 -20.97
N LEU A 253 -20.76 -31.29 -20.63
CA LEU A 253 -21.95 -32.00 -20.17
C LEU A 253 -22.47 -32.84 -21.34
N PRO A 254 -22.46 -34.19 -21.27
CA PRO A 254 -23.07 -34.98 -22.30
C PRO A 254 -24.54 -34.58 -22.33
N VAL A 255 -24.98 -34.03 -23.47
CA VAL A 255 -26.40 -33.91 -23.81
C VAL A 255 -26.95 -35.32 -23.66
N LYS A 256 -27.53 -35.62 -22.49
CA LYS A 256 -28.31 -36.81 -22.27
C LYS A 256 -29.52 -36.62 -23.15
N SER A 257 -29.39 -37.10 -24.39
CA SER A 257 -30.46 -37.20 -25.35
C SER A 257 -31.65 -37.80 -24.64
N LEU A 258 -32.68 -36.99 -24.41
CA LEU A 258 -34.00 -37.48 -24.03
C LEU A 258 -34.51 -38.28 -25.22
N THR A 259 -34.18 -39.56 -25.26
CA THR A 259 -34.77 -40.54 -26.17
C THR A 259 -36.28 -40.60 -25.89
N PRO A 260 -37.16 -40.41 -26.88
CA PRO A 260 -38.59 -40.56 -26.69
C PRO A 260 -38.90 -42.06 -26.70
N GLN A 261 -38.70 -42.72 -25.56
CA GLN A 261 -39.04 -44.14 -25.40
C GLN A 261 -39.73 -44.39 -24.06
N SER A 262 -40.79 -43.63 -23.77
CA SER A 262 -41.71 -43.95 -22.67
C SER A 262 -43.17 -43.57 -22.97
N ALA A 263 -43.57 -43.52 -24.25
CA ALA A 263 -44.97 -43.27 -24.64
C ALA A 263 -45.78 -44.55 -24.96
N ASN A 264 -45.16 -45.75 -24.95
CA ASN A 264 -45.82 -46.99 -25.39
C ASN A 264 -45.97 -48.06 -24.29
N ALA A 265 -46.18 -47.66 -23.04
CA ALA A 265 -46.49 -48.60 -21.94
C ALA A 265 -47.89 -48.39 -21.30
N ALA A 266 -48.70 -47.43 -21.78
CA ALA A 266 -50.03 -47.12 -21.23
C ALA A 266 -51.21 -47.60 -22.10
N ALA A 267 -50.99 -48.48 -23.10
CA ALA A 267 -52.04 -48.93 -24.03
C ALA A 267 -52.32 -50.45 -23.98
N LYS A 268 -51.90 -51.17 -22.93
CA LYS A 268 -52.17 -52.62 -22.82
C LYS A 268 -52.48 -53.09 -21.41
N SER A 269 -53.51 -52.51 -20.80
CA SER A 269 -54.23 -53.11 -19.68
C SER A 269 -55.60 -52.44 -19.51
N ASN A 270 -56.52 -52.72 -20.42
CA ASN A 270 -57.95 -52.66 -20.15
C ASN A 270 -58.64 -53.67 -21.07
N GLY A 271 -58.68 -54.91 -20.60
CA GLY A 271 -59.50 -55.97 -21.14
C GLY A 271 -60.40 -56.50 -20.03
N ASN A 272 -61.69 -56.57 -20.35
CA ASN A 272 -62.71 -57.47 -19.81
C ASN A 272 -63.19 -57.24 -18.37
N PHE A 273 -64.35 -56.60 -18.25
CA PHE A 273 -65.62 -57.27 -17.92
C PHE A 273 -66.76 -56.63 -18.70
#